data_AF-A0A168I2E2-F1
#
_entry.id   AF-A0A168I2E2-F1
#
_cell.length_a   1.000
_cell.length_b   1.000
_cell.length_c   1.000
_cell.angle_alpha   90.00
_cell.angle_beta   90.00
_cell.angle_gamma   90.00
#
_symmetry.space_group_name_H-M   'P 1'
#
loop_
_entity.id
_entity.type
_entity.pdbx_description
1 polymer ?
#
loop_
_entity_poly.entity_id
_entity_poly.type
_entity_poly.pdbx_seq_one_letter_code
_entity_poly.pdbx_strand_id
1 'polypeptide(L)'
;VIKRTKTDYGGGLYPIWDDQVNIPVAAGHYQMHVQIFDKDTKPNNLMGDGIVDLKKVLRDKEHDGYFPLNFRGRQGTGVIYLELTFYS
;
A
#
# COMPACT_ATOMS: atom_id res chain seq x y z
N VAL A 1 -7.67 -5.94 9.23
CA VAL A 1 -6.71 -7.06 8.99
C VAL A 1 -5.43 -6.45 8.47
N ILE A 2 -4.27 -6.91 8.95
CA ILE A 2 -2.96 -6.44 8.47
C ILE A 2 -2.33 -7.55 7.63
N LYS A 3 -1.87 -7.21 6.43
CA LYS A 3 -1.06 -8.07 5.55
C LYS A 3 0.23 -7.35 5.22
N ARG A 4 1.28 -8.12 4.93
CA ARG A 4 2.63 -7.62 4.62
C ARG A 4 3.18 -8.39 3.44
N THR A 5 3.86 -7.69 2.55
CA THR A 5 4.64 -8.28 1.47
C THR A 5 5.99 -8.78 1.99
N LYS A 6 6.73 -9.51 1.15
CA LYS A 6 8.15 -9.80 1.35
C LYS A 6 8.95 -8.49 1.40
N THR A 7 10.13 -8.52 2.04
CA THR A 7 11.06 -7.40 1.94
C THR A 7 11.79 -7.45 0.60
N ASP A 8 11.90 -6.31 -0.08
CA ASP A 8 12.83 -6.13 -1.18
C ASP A 8 14.22 -5.72 -0.65
N TYR A 9 15.24 -6.55 -0.94
CA TYR A 9 16.60 -6.32 -0.49
C TYR A 9 17.40 -5.59 -1.56
N GLY A 10 17.86 -4.38 -1.26
CA GLY A 10 18.66 -3.58 -2.18
C GLY A 10 17.85 -2.66 -3.11
N GLY A 11 16.53 -2.59 -2.94
CA GLY A 11 15.65 -1.71 -3.73
C GLY A 11 15.91 -0.20 -3.57
N GLY A 12 16.57 0.21 -2.49
CA GLY A 12 16.95 1.60 -2.26
C GLY A 12 15.75 2.55 -2.32
N LEU A 13 15.81 3.55 -3.20
CA LEU A 13 14.73 4.54 -3.39
C LEU A 13 13.57 4.05 -4.28
N TYR A 14 13.77 2.94 -5.02
CA TYR A 14 12.80 2.40 -5.98
C TYR A 14 12.62 0.89 -5.77
N PRO A 15 12.13 0.46 -4.59
CA PRO A 15 11.93 -0.95 -4.30
C PRO A 15 10.88 -1.58 -5.21
N ILE A 16 11.10 -2.83 -5.58
CA ILE A 16 10.17 -3.63 -6.41
C ILE A 16 9.81 -4.88 -5.61
N TRP A 17 8.56 -4.92 -5.13
CA TRP A 17 8.07 -6.07 -4.39
C TRP A 17 7.64 -7.21 -5.30
N ASP A 18 6.90 -6.94 -6.38
CA ASP A 18 6.29 -7.97 -7.23
C ASP A 18 5.71 -9.12 -6.38
N ASP A 19 4.75 -8.74 -5.54
CA ASP A 19 4.16 -9.58 -4.50
C ASP A 19 2.68 -9.26 -4.36
N GLN A 20 1.90 -10.26 -3.93
CA GLN A 20 0.45 -10.17 -3.83
C GLN A 20 -0.02 -10.53 -2.43
N VAL A 21 -0.95 -9.73 -1.90
CA VAL A 21 -1.63 -10.03 -0.66
C VAL A 21 -3.14 -10.02 -0.85
N ASN A 22 -3.82 -11.01 -0.26
CA ASN A 22 -5.28 -11.08 -0.25
C ASN A 22 -5.80 -10.59 1.10
N ILE A 23 -6.69 -9.59 1.06
CA ILE A 23 -7.26 -8.95 2.24
C ILE A 23 -8.79 -9.11 2.20
N PRO A 24 -9.43 -9.68 3.25
CA PRO A 24 -10.88 -9.69 3.32
C PRO A 24 -11.39 -8.26 3.58
N VAL A 25 -12.31 -7.79 2.75
CA VAL A 25 -12.96 -6.47 2.89
C VAL A 25 -14.35 -6.67 3.48
N ALA A 26 -14.55 -6.20 4.71
CA ALA A 26 -15.86 -6.24 5.36
C ALA A 26 -16.79 -5.18 4.74
N ALA A 27 -18.10 -5.46 4.74
CA ALA A 27 -19.10 -4.49 4.28
C ALA A 27 -18.94 -3.13 5.00
N GLY A 28 -19.14 -2.04 4.26
CA GLY A 28 -19.00 -0.68 4.77
C GLY A 28 -17.57 -0.14 4.90
N HIS A 29 -16.54 -0.94 4.56
CA HIS A 29 -15.15 -0.48 4.55
C HIS A 29 -14.70 -0.09 3.14
N TYR A 30 -14.28 1.16 2.97
CA TYR A 30 -13.93 1.74 1.68
C TYR A 30 -12.51 2.32 1.64
N GLN A 31 -11.71 2.08 2.67
CA GLN A 31 -10.36 2.63 2.78
C GLN A 31 -9.37 1.54 3.15
N MET A 32 -8.23 1.55 2.48
CA MET A 32 -7.07 0.73 2.82
C MET A 32 -5.91 1.64 3.19
N HIS A 33 -5.31 1.44 4.36
CA HIS A 33 -4.09 2.13 4.77
C HIS A 33 -2.88 1.34 4.30
N VAL A 34 -2.03 1.97 3.50
CA VAL A 34 -0.77 1.43 3.01
C VAL A 34 0.35 2.07 3.79
N GLN A 35 1.29 1.27 4.29
CA GLN A 35 2.43 1.74 5.07
C GLN A 35 3.70 1.06 4.57
N ILE A 36 4.72 1.86 4.30
CA ILE A 36 6.05 1.40 3.86
C ILE A 36 6.98 1.44 5.05
N PHE A 37 7.62 0.31 5.32
CA PHE A 37 8.58 0.17 6.41
C PHE A 37 9.93 -0.24 5.86
N ASP A 38 10.99 0.38 6.37
CA ASP A 38 12.34 -0.16 6.28
C ASP A 38 12.43 -1.45 7.12
N LYS A 39 13.21 -2.44 6.67
CA LYS A 39 13.42 -3.68 7.41
C LYS A 39 14.27 -3.48 8.66
N ASP A 40 15.03 -2.38 8.75
CA ASP A 40 15.89 -2.04 9.89
C ASP A 40 15.18 -2.24 11.24
N THR A 41 15.87 -2.85 12.20
CA THR A 41 15.32 -3.14 13.55
C THR A 41 15.18 -1.91 14.45
N LYS A 42 15.35 -0.71 13.90
CA LYS A 42 15.29 0.55 14.67
C LYS A 42 13.83 0.91 14.98
N PRO A 43 13.57 1.55 16.13
CA PRO A 43 12.21 1.86 16.61
C PRO A 43 11.45 2.94 15.80
N ASN A 44 11.86 3.25 14.57
CA ASN A 44 11.18 4.21 13.70
C ASN A 44 11.52 3.94 12.24
N ASN A 45 10.96 2.86 11.69
CA ASN A 45 11.22 2.38 10.34
C ASN A 45 10.11 2.74 9.34
N LEU A 46 9.06 3.47 9.75
CA LEU A 46 8.06 3.97 8.80
C LEU A 46 8.75 4.95 7.83
N MET A 47 8.65 4.69 6.52
CA MET A 47 9.20 5.52 5.44
C MET A 47 8.11 6.33 4.72
N GLY A 48 6.86 5.89 4.79
CA GLY A 48 5.73 6.62 4.24
C GLY A 48 4.44 5.85 4.36
N ASP A 49 3.32 6.54 4.22
CA ASP A 49 1.99 5.97 4.33
C ASP A 49 0.95 6.70 3.48
N GLY A 50 -0.13 6.02 3.11
CA GLY A 50 -1.18 6.58 2.27
C GLY A 50 -2.51 5.84 2.42
N ILE A 51 -3.62 6.55 2.19
CA ILE A 51 -4.96 5.96 2.20
C ILE A 51 -5.41 5.76 0.75
N VAL A 52 -5.75 4.53 0.42
CA VAL A 52 -6.30 4.13 -0.89
C VAL A 52 -7.82 4.01 -0.76
N ASP A 53 -8.57 4.71 -1.63
CA ASP A 53 -10.03 4.60 -1.73
C ASP A 53 -10.41 3.33 -2.52
N LEU A 54 -11.07 2.40 -1.85
CA LEU A 54 -11.50 1.13 -2.41
C LEU A 54 -12.80 1.23 -3.22
N LYS A 55 -13.54 2.34 -3.18
CA LYS A 55 -14.83 2.48 -3.90
C LYS A 55 -14.71 2.15 -5.38
N LYS A 56 -13.60 2.56 -6.02
CA LYS A 56 -13.37 2.28 -7.42
C LYS A 56 -13.24 0.78 -7.68
N VAL A 57 -12.34 0.07 -6.98
CA VAL A 57 -12.14 -1.38 -7.18
C VAL A 57 -13.37 -2.19 -6.74
N LEU A 58 -14.08 -1.77 -5.69
CA LEU A 58 -15.30 -2.45 -5.25
C LEU A 58 -16.43 -2.36 -6.27
N ARG A 59 -16.49 -1.27 -7.05
CA ARG A 59 -17.50 -1.04 -8.11
C ARG A 59 -17.05 -1.63 -9.46
N ASP A 60 -15.84 -1.30 -9.88
CA ASP A 60 -15.31 -1.57 -11.21
C ASP A 60 -14.57 -2.93 -11.28
N LYS A 61 -14.47 -3.64 -10.15
CA LYS A 61 -13.72 -4.89 -9.93
C LYS A 61 -12.19 -4.77 -10.02
N GLU A 62 -11.69 -3.78 -10.75
CA GLU A 62 -10.25 -3.54 -10.93
C GLU A 62 -9.89 -2.06 -10.73
N HIS A 63 -8.69 -1.80 -10.19
CA HIS A 63 -8.12 -0.46 -10.08
C HIS A 63 -6.59 -0.51 -9.95
N ASP A 64 -5.93 -0.25 -11.06
CA ASP A 64 -4.47 -0.22 -11.11
C ASP A 64 -3.97 1.23 -11.24
N GLY A 65 -2.87 1.55 -10.57
CA GLY A 65 -2.29 2.88 -10.68
C GLY A 65 -1.33 3.26 -9.58
N TYR A 66 -0.89 4.52 -9.66
CA TYR A 66 -0.01 5.13 -8.67
C TYR A 66 -0.84 5.83 -7.58
N PHE A 67 -0.54 5.50 -6.33
CA PHE A 67 -1.16 6.07 -5.15
C PHE A 67 -0.12 6.91 -4.39
N PRO A 68 -0.47 8.14 -3.96
CA PRO A 68 0.45 9.00 -3.26
C PRO A 68 0.74 8.49 -1.85
N LEU A 69 2.00 8.61 -1.44
CA LEU A 69 2.46 8.37 -0.09
C LEU A 69 2.90 9.69 0.55
N ASN A 70 2.59 9.80 1.84
CA ASN A 70 2.97 10.91 2.70
C ASN A 70 4.05 10.44 3.66
N PHE A 71 4.89 11.36 4.15
CA PHE A 71 5.87 11.05 5.17
C PHE A 71 5.86 12.14 6.23
N ARG A 72 5.55 11.75 7.47
CA ARG A 72 5.51 12.66 8.64
C ARG A 72 4.70 13.94 8.37
N GLY A 73 3.54 13.79 7.75
CA GLY A 73 2.63 14.89 7.41
C GLY A 73 3.00 15.71 6.18
N ARG A 74 4.14 15.43 5.52
CA ARG A 74 4.46 16.00 4.20
C ARG A 74 3.74 15.21 3.11
N GLN A 75 2.95 15.90 2.31
CA GLN A 75 2.18 15.29 1.24
C GLN A 75 3.01 15.04 -0.01
N GLY A 76 2.70 13.96 -0.74
CA GLY A 76 3.28 13.69 -2.06
C GLY A 76 4.79 13.40 -2.04
N THR A 77 5.30 12.85 -0.94
CA THR A 77 6.73 12.54 -0.77
C THR A 77 7.16 11.23 -1.42
N GLY A 78 6.20 10.45 -1.92
CA GLY A 78 6.44 9.22 -2.66
C GLY A 78 5.18 8.77 -3.38
N VAL A 79 5.33 7.72 -4.19
CA VAL A 79 4.23 7.04 -4.86
C VAL A 79 4.44 5.53 -4.75
N ILE A 80 3.35 4.79 -4.68
CA ILE A 80 3.36 3.33 -4.80
C ILE A 80 2.46 2.92 -5.95
N TYR A 81 2.94 2.03 -6.79
CA TYR A 81 2.11 1.38 -7.79
C TYR A 81 1.41 0.17 -7.16
N LEU A 82 0.09 0.07 -7.32
CA LEU A 82 -0.70 -1.07 -6.86
C LEU A 82 -1.64 -1.53 -7.97
N GLU A 83 -1.79 -2.83 -8.08
CA GLU A 83 -2.84 -3.48 -8.86
C GLU A 83 -3.89 -4.03 -7.89
N LEU A 84 -5.15 -3.65 -8.07
CA LEU A 84 -6.22 -4.01 -7.14
C LEU A 84 -7.30 -4.77 -7.88
N THR A 85 -7.62 -5.97 -7.38
CA THR A 85 -8.73 -6.79 -7.90
C THR A 85 -9.68 -7.16 -6.76
N PHE A 86 -10.98 -6.97 -6.97
CA PHE A 86 -12.02 -7.35 -6.01
C PHE A 86 -12.78 -8.59 -6.48
N TYR A 87 -12.57 -9.69 -5.75
CA TYR A 87 -13.32 -10.93 -5.90
C TYR A 87 -14.56 -10.90 -4.99
N SER A 88 -15.74 -11.12 -5.57
CA SER A 88 -17.04 -11.15 -4.87
C SER A 88 -17.67 -12.53 -4.88
#